data_AF-A0A8S8XVY8-F1
#
_entry.id   AF-A0A8S8XVY8-F1
#
_cell.length_a   1.000
_cell.length_b   1.000
_cell.length_c   1.000
_cell.angle_alpha   90.00
_cell.angle_beta   90.00
_cell.angle_gamma   90.00
#
_symmetry.space_group_name_H-M   'P 1'
#
loop_
_entity.id
_entity.type
_entity.pdbx_description
1 polymer ?
#
loop_
_entity_poly.entity_id
_entity_poly.type
_entity_poly.pdbx_seq_one_letter_code
_entity_poly.pdbx_strand_id
1 'polypeptide(L)'
;MDRPWSGGACTSSTVSCRPLSQDAGTLSRPELGWTWATFDPRDPLDANEDPDQDGNWDCSGASCEYTAYTNFMEFFAVANPNLDSPDSVRLSGETWNGSPITEWWHFRAFTLGLGETTEDQTNYLGMNKKNIDDLSYALIIDDMDSDFLVLDTGNDVLLCSGDVTDTWDLYYTGSTNRAPAVDLGEHEFGWYLLDLDDDHIAEGSDPLNWDTDGDWLVDWFEVKDDEEDGIRGDSSPIRYDSRNTS
;
A
#
# COMPACT_ATOMS: atom_id res chain seq x y z
N MET A 1 20.35 -11.69 13.66
CA MET A 1 19.18 -11.73 12.78
C MET A 1 18.00 -11.85 13.70
N ASP A 2 17.70 -10.71 14.33
CA ASP A 2 16.45 -10.52 15.02
C ASP A 2 15.40 -10.48 13.90
N ARG A 3 14.51 -11.46 13.94
CA ARG A 3 13.46 -11.64 12.94
C ARG A 3 12.37 -10.61 13.24
N PRO A 4 11.57 -10.18 12.26
CA PRO A 4 10.34 -9.43 12.53
C PRO A 4 9.46 -10.32 13.42
N TRP A 5 9.54 -10.10 14.73
CA TRP A 5 8.75 -10.80 15.74
C TRP A 5 8.11 -9.73 16.58
N SER A 6 6.87 -9.45 16.20
CA SER A 6 5.87 -8.71 16.96
C SER A 6 5.79 -9.20 18.40
N GLY A 7 5.54 -8.28 19.33
CA GLY A 7 5.18 -8.59 20.72
C GLY A 7 3.85 -9.35 20.90
N GLY A 8 3.52 -10.34 20.06
CA GLY A 8 2.32 -11.17 20.10
C GLY A 8 2.13 -11.98 18.80
N ALA A 9 1.23 -12.98 18.83
CA ALA A 9 0.86 -13.75 17.63
C ALA A 9 0.02 -12.87 16.68
N CYS A 10 0.52 -12.65 15.48
CA CYS A 10 -0.25 -12.08 14.38
C CYS A 10 -1.16 -13.16 13.79
N THR A 11 -2.47 -12.98 13.93
CA THR A 11 -3.50 -13.85 13.36
C THR A 11 -4.49 -12.97 12.61
N SER A 12 -5.29 -13.55 11.72
CA SER A 12 -6.39 -12.89 10.98
C SER A 12 -7.55 -12.40 11.87
N SER A 13 -7.27 -12.10 13.14
CA SER A 13 -8.23 -11.62 14.14
C SER A 13 -7.66 -10.46 14.95
N THR A 14 -6.47 -9.97 14.58
CA THR A 14 -5.78 -8.87 15.25
C THR A 14 -5.63 -7.75 14.23
N VAL A 15 -6.49 -6.74 14.34
CA VAL A 15 -6.71 -5.63 13.38
C VAL A 15 -5.53 -4.64 13.29
N SER A 16 -4.31 -5.07 13.66
CA SER A 16 -3.12 -4.21 13.66
C SER A 16 -1.88 -5.08 13.81
N CYS A 17 -1.47 -5.72 12.71
CA CYS A 17 -0.26 -6.53 12.71
C CYS A 17 0.97 -5.66 12.45
N ARG A 18 1.53 -5.14 13.55
CA ARG A 18 2.73 -4.30 13.53
C ARG A 18 3.96 -5.19 13.74
N PRO A 19 4.88 -5.33 12.76
CA PRO A 19 6.05 -6.20 12.83
C PRO A 19 7.16 -5.54 13.64
N LEU A 20 6.88 -5.24 14.91
CA LEU A 20 7.80 -4.49 15.76
C LEU A 20 8.98 -5.36 16.17
N SER A 21 10.19 -4.83 16.07
CA SER A 21 11.38 -5.36 16.72
C SER A 21 11.46 -4.83 18.16
N GLN A 22 11.85 -5.69 19.11
CA GLN A 22 12.02 -5.29 20.51
C GLN A 22 13.48 -5.43 20.94
N ASP A 23 14.12 -4.31 21.26
CA ASP A 23 15.43 -4.27 21.90
C ASP A 23 15.47 -3.32 23.09
N ALA A 24 15.95 -3.82 24.23
CA ALA A 24 16.11 -3.08 25.49
C ALA A 24 14.89 -2.25 25.96
N GLY A 25 13.67 -2.60 25.51
CA GLY A 25 12.43 -1.89 25.84
C GLY A 25 11.93 -0.90 24.77
N THR A 26 12.69 -0.69 23.70
CA THR A 26 12.29 0.09 22.51
C THR A 26 11.49 -0.82 21.58
N LEU A 27 10.38 -0.33 21.05
CA LEU A 27 9.63 -1.00 19.97
C LEU A 27 9.94 -0.29 18.65
N SER A 28 10.74 -0.89 17.79
CA SER A 28 11.22 -0.26 16.55
C SER A 28 10.67 -0.97 15.32
N ARG A 29 10.77 -0.32 14.15
CA ARG A 29 10.54 -0.97 12.86
C ARG A 29 11.45 -2.20 12.71
N PRO A 30 11.04 -3.24 11.96
CA PRO A 30 11.85 -4.43 11.78
C PRO A 30 13.18 -4.08 11.08
N GLU A 31 14.29 -4.64 11.56
CA GLU A 31 15.58 -4.53 10.88
C GLU A 31 15.69 -5.65 9.83
N LEU A 32 15.39 -5.30 8.58
CA LEU A 32 15.51 -6.21 7.45
C LEU A 32 16.96 -6.29 6.97
N GLY A 33 17.37 -7.48 6.52
CA GLY A 33 18.69 -7.67 5.92
C GLY A 33 18.78 -6.99 4.56
N TRP A 34 19.98 -6.56 4.16
CA TRP A 34 20.22 -6.08 2.80
C TRP A 34 19.85 -7.16 1.77
N THR A 35 18.94 -6.82 0.87
CA THR A 35 18.58 -7.62 -0.29
C THR A 35 18.95 -6.91 -1.59
N TRP A 36 19.00 -7.66 -2.69
CA TRP A 36 19.10 -7.10 -4.03
C TRP A 36 17.76 -7.28 -4.73
N ALA A 37 17.13 -6.19 -5.15
CA ALA A 37 15.94 -6.20 -5.99
C ALA A 37 16.30 -5.90 -7.45
N THR A 38 15.58 -6.51 -8.39
CA THR A 38 15.64 -6.21 -9.82
C THR A 38 14.22 -6.09 -10.36
N PHE A 39 13.96 -5.06 -11.17
CA PHE A 39 12.69 -4.87 -11.87
C PHE A 39 13.00 -4.74 -13.37
N ASP A 40 13.33 -5.86 -14.01
CA ASP A 40 13.54 -5.98 -15.44
C ASP A 40 12.20 -6.33 -16.11
N PRO A 41 11.60 -5.43 -16.91
CA PRO A 41 10.34 -5.72 -17.61
C PRO A 41 10.45 -6.86 -18.64
N ARG A 42 11.66 -7.41 -18.86
CA ARG A 42 11.90 -8.59 -19.71
C ARG A 42 11.99 -9.89 -18.90
N ASP A 43 12.09 -9.82 -17.58
CA ASP A 43 12.12 -10.97 -16.69
C ASP A 43 10.80 -11.08 -15.92
N PRO A 44 9.88 -11.99 -16.33
CA PRO A 44 8.62 -12.17 -15.63
C PRO A 44 8.79 -12.80 -14.24
N LEU A 45 9.99 -13.29 -13.88
CA LEU A 45 10.22 -13.85 -12.56
C LEU A 45 10.23 -12.77 -11.47
N ASP A 46 10.61 -11.54 -11.81
CA ASP A 46 10.65 -10.41 -10.88
C ASP A 46 9.27 -10.18 -10.23
N ALA A 47 8.18 -10.52 -10.92
CA ALA A 47 6.82 -10.44 -10.37
C ALA A 47 6.56 -11.38 -9.17
N ASN A 48 7.42 -12.39 -8.94
CA ASN A 48 7.31 -13.32 -7.80
C ASN A 48 8.31 -13.02 -6.68
N GLU A 49 9.18 -12.02 -6.86
CA GLU A 49 10.09 -11.58 -5.83
C GLU A 49 9.33 -10.75 -4.79
N ASP A 50 9.91 -10.65 -3.60
CA ASP A 50 9.39 -9.98 -2.41
C ASP A 50 10.62 -9.50 -1.62
N PRO A 51 11.15 -8.31 -1.97
CA PRO A 51 12.44 -7.84 -1.46
C PRO A 51 12.39 -7.42 0.01
N ASP A 52 11.31 -6.79 0.43
CA ASP A 52 11.11 -6.16 1.72
C ASP A 52 10.47 -7.09 2.77
N GLN A 53 10.04 -8.30 2.38
CA GLN A 53 9.60 -9.37 3.28
C GLN A 53 8.39 -8.99 4.13
N ASP A 54 7.47 -8.25 3.54
CA ASP A 54 6.28 -7.68 4.15
C ASP A 54 5.04 -8.60 4.06
N GLY A 55 5.20 -9.81 3.57
CA GLY A 55 4.16 -10.83 3.56
C GLY A 55 3.85 -11.43 4.93
N ASN A 56 3.14 -12.57 4.91
CA ASN A 56 2.66 -13.21 6.13
C ASN A 56 3.73 -14.07 6.82
N TRP A 57 3.86 -13.90 8.13
CA TRP A 57 4.67 -14.74 9.00
C TRP A 57 3.80 -15.59 9.92
N ASP A 58 3.59 -16.88 9.59
CA ASP A 58 2.93 -17.83 10.49
C ASP A 58 3.92 -18.40 11.50
N CYS A 59 3.87 -17.85 12.70
CA CYS A 59 4.71 -18.23 13.83
C CYS A 59 4.00 -19.16 14.85
N SER A 60 2.85 -19.73 14.51
CA SER A 60 2.09 -20.62 15.40
C SER A 60 2.78 -21.98 15.63
N GLY A 61 3.70 -22.35 14.72
CA GLY A 61 4.50 -23.57 14.77
C GLY A 61 5.77 -23.49 15.62
N ALA A 62 6.64 -24.49 15.47
CA ALA A 62 7.96 -24.51 16.11
C ALA A 62 8.96 -23.54 15.44
N SER A 63 8.66 -23.11 14.22
CA SER A 63 9.38 -22.13 13.42
C SER A 63 8.36 -21.23 12.73
N CYS A 64 8.72 -19.98 12.49
CA CYS A 64 7.93 -19.11 11.62
C CYS A 64 8.07 -19.53 10.16
N GLU A 65 6.94 -19.66 9.48
CA GLU A 65 6.85 -19.93 8.05
C GLU A 65 6.44 -18.63 7.34
N TYR A 66 7.15 -18.30 6.26
CA TYR A 66 6.92 -17.09 5.50
C TYR A 66 6.09 -17.38 4.24
N THR A 67 5.09 -16.53 3.97
CA THR A 67 4.35 -16.49 2.71
C THR A 67 4.51 -15.11 2.11
N ALA A 68 5.06 -15.03 0.91
CA ALA A 68 5.40 -13.78 0.26
C ALA A 68 4.17 -12.94 -0.11
N TYR A 69 4.31 -11.62 -0.03
CA TYR A 69 3.49 -10.64 -0.74
C TYR A 69 4.33 -10.17 -1.92
N THR A 70 4.07 -10.77 -3.07
CA THR A 70 4.99 -10.61 -4.20
C THR A 70 4.79 -9.27 -4.89
N ASN A 71 5.78 -8.82 -5.65
CA ASN A 71 5.69 -7.64 -6.52
C ASN A 71 4.41 -7.64 -7.40
N PHE A 72 3.91 -8.81 -7.83
CA PHE A 72 2.62 -8.91 -8.54
C PHE A 72 1.45 -8.55 -7.64
N MET A 73 1.42 -9.10 -6.42
CA MET A 73 0.36 -8.87 -5.46
C MET A 73 0.32 -7.41 -5.03
N GLU A 74 1.49 -6.82 -4.75
CA GLU A 74 1.67 -5.40 -4.45
C GLU A 74 1.16 -4.49 -5.55
N PHE A 75 1.57 -4.74 -6.80
CA PHE A 75 1.19 -3.90 -7.94
C PHE A 75 -0.33 -3.83 -8.15
N PHE A 76 -1.05 -4.90 -7.83
CA PHE A 76 -2.52 -4.93 -7.90
C PHE A 76 -3.21 -4.68 -6.55
N ALA A 77 -2.41 -4.48 -5.49
CA ALA A 77 -2.72 -4.67 -4.06
C ALA A 77 -3.88 -5.66 -3.83
N VAL A 78 -3.50 -6.94 -3.95
CA VAL A 78 -4.34 -8.12 -3.74
C VAL A 78 -3.67 -9.09 -2.77
N ALA A 79 -4.40 -9.58 -1.77
CA ALA A 79 -3.92 -10.62 -0.87
C ALA A 79 -4.57 -11.99 -1.14
N ASN A 80 -5.61 -12.02 -1.99
CA ASN A 80 -6.38 -13.20 -2.31
C ASN A 80 -5.55 -14.25 -3.08
N PRO A 81 -5.34 -15.46 -2.53
CA PRO A 81 -4.55 -16.50 -3.18
C PRO A 81 -5.19 -17.08 -4.46
N ASN A 82 -6.44 -16.72 -4.78
CA ASN A 82 -7.05 -17.06 -6.07
C ASN A 82 -6.76 -16.02 -7.16
N LEU A 83 -6.11 -14.91 -6.82
CA LEU A 83 -5.80 -13.78 -7.70
C LEU A 83 -4.33 -13.33 -7.57
N ASP A 84 -3.47 -14.11 -6.93
CA ASP A 84 -2.07 -13.80 -6.59
C ASP A 84 -1.05 -13.99 -7.73
N SER A 85 -1.50 -14.39 -8.91
CA SER A 85 -0.63 -14.58 -10.08
C SER A 85 -1.40 -14.49 -11.39
N PRO A 86 -0.72 -14.26 -12.52
CA PRO A 86 -1.37 -14.25 -13.84
C PRO A 86 -2.09 -15.56 -14.19
N ASP A 87 -1.61 -16.71 -13.69
CA ASP A 87 -2.27 -18.00 -13.88
C ASP A 87 -3.52 -18.12 -13.00
N SER A 88 -3.42 -17.73 -11.72
CA SER A 88 -4.55 -17.70 -10.78
C SER A 88 -5.69 -16.82 -11.31
N VAL A 89 -5.38 -15.59 -11.75
CA VAL A 89 -6.36 -14.65 -12.33
C VAL A 89 -7.04 -15.22 -13.57
N ARG A 90 -6.31 -15.89 -14.47
CA ARG A 90 -6.91 -16.51 -15.66
C ARG A 90 -7.80 -17.72 -15.34
N LEU A 91 -7.56 -18.38 -14.21
CA LEU A 91 -8.30 -19.57 -13.76
C LEU A 91 -9.46 -19.24 -12.81
N SER A 92 -9.48 -18.05 -12.22
CA SER A 92 -10.54 -17.61 -11.29
C SER A 92 -11.93 -17.57 -11.95
N GLY A 93 -11.97 -17.31 -13.26
CA GLY A 93 -13.21 -17.12 -14.00
C GLY A 93 -13.81 -15.71 -13.83
N GLU A 94 -13.08 -14.80 -13.19
CA GLU A 94 -13.49 -13.41 -13.06
C GLU A 94 -13.62 -12.73 -14.42
N THR A 95 -14.54 -11.76 -14.47
CA THR A 95 -14.85 -11.03 -15.71
C THR A 95 -14.90 -9.55 -15.46
N TRP A 96 -14.43 -8.78 -16.45
CA TRP A 96 -14.56 -7.34 -16.50
C TRP A 96 -15.41 -6.95 -17.69
N ASN A 97 -16.49 -6.18 -17.48
CA ASN A 97 -17.44 -5.80 -18.53
C ASN A 97 -17.96 -7.00 -19.38
N GLY A 98 -18.20 -8.13 -18.71
CA GLY A 98 -18.71 -9.36 -19.32
C GLY A 98 -17.68 -10.13 -20.16
N SER A 99 -16.41 -9.71 -20.15
CA SER A 99 -15.30 -10.41 -20.81
C SER A 99 -14.39 -11.06 -19.76
N PRO A 100 -13.85 -12.27 -20.01
CA PRO A 100 -12.83 -12.86 -19.12
C PRO A 100 -11.60 -11.97 -18.99
N ILE A 101 -11.01 -11.94 -17.80
CA ILE A 101 -9.76 -11.21 -17.55
C ILE A 101 -8.58 -11.96 -18.18
N THR A 102 -7.97 -11.36 -19.20
CA THR A 102 -6.82 -11.93 -19.92
C THR A 102 -5.63 -10.98 -20.04
N GLU A 103 -5.80 -9.72 -19.67
CA GLU A 103 -4.80 -8.65 -19.81
C GLU A 103 -4.66 -7.94 -18.46
N TRP A 104 -3.47 -7.41 -18.18
CA TRP A 104 -3.17 -6.75 -16.90
C TRP A 104 -4.11 -5.56 -16.63
N TRP A 105 -4.41 -4.76 -17.64
CA TRP A 105 -5.29 -3.58 -17.51
C TRP A 105 -6.76 -3.98 -17.28
N HIS A 106 -7.19 -5.16 -17.72
CA HIS A 106 -8.51 -5.69 -17.33
C HIS A 106 -8.54 -6.07 -15.86
N PHE A 107 -7.43 -6.63 -15.34
CA PHE A 107 -7.33 -7.00 -13.94
C PHE A 107 -7.28 -5.77 -13.05
N ARG A 108 -6.46 -4.75 -13.38
CA ARG A 108 -6.44 -3.44 -12.70
C ARG A 108 -7.82 -2.80 -12.66
N ALA A 109 -8.53 -2.80 -13.80
CA ALA A 109 -9.87 -2.24 -13.85
C ALA A 109 -10.87 -3.01 -12.96
N PHE A 110 -10.75 -4.34 -12.92
CA PHE A 110 -11.56 -5.19 -12.04
C PHE A 110 -11.28 -4.98 -10.55
N THR A 111 -10.02 -4.92 -10.14
CA THR A 111 -9.66 -4.74 -8.72
C THR A 111 -10.05 -3.37 -8.19
N LEU A 112 -9.99 -2.34 -9.04
CA LEU A 112 -10.29 -0.95 -8.65
C LEU A 112 -11.73 -0.51 -8.99
N GLY A 113 -12.49 -1.30 -9.75
CA GLY A 113 -13.84 -0.94 -10.19
C GLY A 113 -13.87 0.28 -11.13
N LEU A 114 -12.87 0.44 -11.99
CA LEU A 114 -12.70 1.64 -12.83
C LEU A 114 -13.89 1.89 -13.76
N GLY A 115 -14.46 3.08 -13.75
CA GLY A 115 -15.62 3.46 -14.54
C GLY A 115 -16.96 2.89 -14.05
N GLU A 116 -16.99 2.17 -12.93
CA GLU A 116 -18.24 1.80 -12.27
C GLU A 116 -18.83 2.99 -11.50
N THR A 117 -20.15 2.94 -11.24
CA THR A 117 -20.80 3.97 -10.40
C THR A 117 -20.31 3.97 -8.96
N THR A 118 -19.67 2.89 -8.55
CA THR A 118 -19.10 2.65 -7.21
C THR A 118 -17.58 2.79 -7.21
N GLU A 119 -16.97 3.29 -8.28
CA GLU A 119 -15.50 3.44 -8.38
C GLU A 119 -14.92 4.17 -7.17
N ASP A 120 -15.56 5.23 -6.67
CA ASP A 120 -15.11 5.95 -5.48
C ASP A 120 -15.05 5.09 -4.20
N GLN A 121 -15.78 3.98 -4.17
CA GLN A 121 -15.83 3.03 -3.05
C GLN A 121 -14.91 1.83 -3.27
N THR A 122 -14.58 1.50 -4.52
CA THR A 122 -13.80 0.30 -4.87
C THR A 122 -12.34 0.63 -5.24
N ASN A 123 -12.08 1.84 -5.73
CA ASN A 123 -10.76 2.31 -6.13
C ASN A 123 -9.99 2.76 -4.90
N TYR A 124 -9.34 1.81 -4.24
CA TYR A 124 -8.56 2.08 -3.04
C TYR A 124 -7.20 2.74 -3.32
N LEU A 125 -6.72 2.71 -4.58
CA LEU A 125 -5.48 3.33 -5.04
C LEU A 125 -5.63 4.78 -5.53
N GLY A 126 -6.84 5.36 -5.45
CA GLY A 126 -7.05 6.76 -5.80
C GLY A 126 -6.21 7.69 -4.92
N MET A 127 -5.45 8.60 -5.54
CA MET A 127 -4.52 9.46 -4.81
C MET A 127 -5.14 10.77 -4.37
N ASN A 128 -5.97 11.38 -5.23
CA ASN A 128 -6.62 12.67 -5.04
C ASN A 128 -7.60 12.70 -3.85
N LYS A 129 -7.52 13.74 -3.01
CA LYS A 129 -8.62 14.10 -2.12
C LYS A 129 -9.77 14.75 -2.90
N LYS A 130 -10.89 14.05 -3.06
CA LYS A 130 -12.02 14.44 -3.93
C LYS A 130 -12.85 15.57 -3.34
N ASN A 131 -13.00 15.60 -2.01
CA ASN A 131 -13.80 16.61 -1.32
C ASN A 131 -13.35 16.79 0.16
N ILE A 132 -13.99 17.70 0.89
CA ILE A 132 -13.59 18.02 2.27
C ILE A 132 -13.83 16.88 3.26
N ASP A 133 -14.83 16.04 2.99
CA ASP A 133 -15.21 14.89 3.82
C ASP A 133 -14.48 13.62 3.39
N ASP A 134 -13.67 13.71 2.33
CA ASP A 134 -12.86 12.60 1.83
C ASP A 134 -11.60 12.41 2.69
N LEU A 135 -11.53 11.26 3.33
CA LEU A 135 -10.39 10.81 4.12
C LEU A 135 -9.55 9.78 3.35
N SER A 136 -10.02 9.35 2.18
CA SER A 136 -9.46 8.28 1.36
C SER A 136 -8.60 8.88 0.26
N TYR A 137 -7.41 9.35 0.62
CA TYR A 137 -6.45 9.96 -0.29
C TYR A 137 -5.04 9.52 0.07
N ALA A 138 -4.13 9.54 -0.91
CA ALA A 138 -2.75 9.13 -0.68
C ALA A 138 -2.08 10.06 0.36
N LEU A 139 -1.43 9.49 1.36
CA LEU A 139 -0.67 10.22 2.37
C LEU A 139 0.51 9.36 2.79
N ILE A 140 1.73 9.77 2.45
CA ILE A 140 2.97 9.08 2.84
C ILE A 140 3.79 10.02 3.70
N ILE A 141 4.14 9.57 4.91
CA ILE A 141 4.93 10.33 5.88
C ILE A 141 6.09 9.47 6.38
N ASP A 142 7.31 9.97 6.23
CA ASP A 142 8.43 9.47 7.03
C ASP A 142 8.36 10.15 8.41
N ASP A 143 7.80 9.44 9.39
CA ASP A 143 7.61 9.95 10.75
C ASP A 143 8.89 9.97 11.59
N MET A 144 10.01 9.47 11.04
CA MET A 144 11.34 9.49 11.64
C MET A 144 11.43 8.92 13.07
N ASP A 145 10.39 8.24 13.53
CA ASP A 145 10.29 7.77 14.90
C ASP A 145 11.07 6.45 15.07
N SER A 146 11.87 6.42 16.14
CA SER A 146 12.70 5.26 16.49
C SER A 146 12.02 4.30 17.47
N ASP A 147 10.97 4.77 18.14
CA ASP A 147 10.17 4.00 19.09
C ASP A 147 8.69 4.22 18.78
N PHE A 148 7.99 3.14 18.47
CA PHE A 148 6.56 3.11 18.20
C PHE A 148 5.74 3.83 19.26
N LEU A 149 6.17 3.78 20.53
CA LEU A 149 5.47 4.39 21.67
C LEU A 149 5.69 5.92 21.80
N VAL A 150 6.58 6.49 21.01
CA VAL A 150 6.90 7.92 21.00
C VAL A 150 6.42 8.49 19.68
N LEU A 151 5.51 9.46 19.73
CA LEU A 151 5.07 10.21 18.54
C LEU A 151 5.74 11.59 18.53
N ASP A 152 6.64 11.84 17.59
CA ASP A 152 7.30 13.15 17.38
C ASP A 152 6.97 13.78 16.03
N THR A 153 5.79 14.38 15.92
CA THR A 153 5.38 15.14 14.71
C THR A 153 6.29 16.32 14.33
N GLY A 154 7.30 16.65 15.15
CA GLY A 154 8.21 17.76 14.91
C GLY A 154 9.26 17.49 13.84
N ASN A 155 9.44 16.23 13.44
CA ASN A 155 10.44 15.81 12.47
C ASN A 155 9.87 15.05 11.26
N ASP A 156 8.55 14.83 11.22
CA ASP A 156 7.82 14.23 10.10
C ASP A 156 8.18 14.88 8.76
N VAL A 157 8.40 14.04 7.75
CA VAL A 157 8.62 14.46 6.37
C VAL A 157 7.48 13.97 5.51
N LEU A 158 6.71 14.92 4.97
CA LEU A 158 5.69 14.61 3.97
C LEU A 158 6.36 14.21 2.65
N LEU A 159 6.05 13.01 2.16
CA LEU A 159 6.58 12.47 0.89
C LEU A 159 5.54 12.51 -0.22
N CYS A 160 4.28 12.17 0.10
CA CYS A 160 3.16 12.21 -0.83
C CYS A 160 1.91 12.73 -0.12
N SER A 161 1.10 13.57 -0.78
CA SER A 161 -0.25 13.89 -0.30
C SER A 161 -1.24 14.22 -1.41
N GLY A 162 -2.40 13.58 -1.36
CA GLY A 162 -3.59 13.89 -2.15
C GLY A 162 -4.30 15.18 -1.79
N ASP A 163 -3.98 15.79 -0.64
CA ASP A 163 -4.57 17.06 -0.18
C ASP A 163 -3.65 18.28 -0.37
N VAL A 164 -2.48 18.06 -0.98
CA VAL A 164 -1.51 19.07 -1.38
C VAL A 164 -1.28 18.96 -2.88
N THR A 165 -1.19 20.10 -3.57
CA THR A 165 -0.88 20.15 -5.00
C THR A 165 0.62 20.22 -5.21
N ASP A 166 1.16 19.43 -6.13
CA ASP A 166 2.54 19.54 -6.57
C ASP A 166 2.79 20.91 -7.24
N THR A 167 4.06 21.31 -7.30
CA THR A 167 4.47 22.49 -8.06
C THR A 167 4.57 22.24 -9.57
N TRP A 168 4.68 20.97 -9.96
CA TRP A 168 4.66 20.53 -11.34
C TRP A 168 3.28 20.80 -11.96
N ASP A 169 3.26 21.36 -13.18
CA ASP A 169 2.05 21.71 -13.93
C ASP A 169 0.96 22.48 -13.14
N LEU A 170 1.40 23.23 -12.11
CA LEU A 170 0.52 24.00 -11.24
C LEU A 170 -0.28 25.05 -12.03
N TYR A 171 -1.59 24.86 -12.09
CA TYR A 171 -2.52 25.77 -12.75
C TYR A 171 -2.78 27.02 -11.90
N TYR A 172 -3.13 26.85 -10.63
CA TYR A 172 -3.34 27.95 -9.69
C TYR A 172 -2.03 28.36 -9.00
N THR A 173 -1.23 29.15 -9.72
CA THR A 173 0.09 29.60 -9.27
C THR A 173 0.06 30.20 -7.86
N GLY A 174 0.97 29.73 -6.99
CA GLY A 174 1.16 30.26 -5.64
C GLY A 174 0.22 29.71 -4.57
N SER A 175 -0.57 28.68 -4.89
CA SER A 175 -1.33 27.91 -3.91
C SER A 175 -1.01 26.44 -4.13
N THR A 176 -0.43 25.77 -3.13
CA THR A 176 -0.18 24.32 -3.15
C THR A 176 -0.84 23.63 -1.96
N ASN A 177 -1.19 24.38 -0.90
CA ASN A 177 -1.87 23.88 0.28
C ASN A 177 -3.38 23.67 0.05
N ARG A 178 -3.71 22.81 -0.92
CA ARG A 178 -5.05 22.33 -1.28
C ARG A 178 -4.90 21.06 -2.12
N ALA A 179 -5.98 20.29 -2.24
CA ALA A 179 -6.06 19.19 -3.21
C ALA A 179 -5.89 19.70 -4.65
N PRO A 180 -5.27 18.90 -5.54
CA PRO A 180 -5.09 19.25 -6.94
C PRO A 180 -6.41 19.38 -7.68
N ALA A 181 -6.47 20.31 -8.64
CA ALA A 181 -7.51 20.32 -9.65
C ALA A 181 -7.13 19.40 -10.82
N VAL A 182 -7.35 18.09 -10.66
CA VAL A 182 -6.97 17.04 -11.63
C VAL A 182 -7.47 17.32 -13.05
N ASP A 183 -8.70 17.84 -13.20
CA ASP A 183 -9.29 18.24 -14.50
C ASP A 183 -8.51 19.36 -15.22
N LEU A 184 -7.62 20.06 -14.52
CA LEU A 184 -6.77 21.13 -15.04
C LEU A 184 -5.31 20.71 -15.22
N GLY A 185 -5.00 19.43 -14.99
CA GLY A 185 -3.66 18.85 -15.10
C GLY A 185 -2.77 19.13 -13.89
N GLU A 186 -3.35 19.40 -12.72
CA GLU A 186 -2.60 19.49 -11.46
C GLU A 186 -2.49 18.11 -10.80
N HIS A 187 -1.38 17.89 -10.08
CA HIS A 187 -1.08 16.61 -9.44
C HIS A 187 -1.01 16.70 -7.93
N GLU A 188 -1.21 15.57 -7.28
CA GLU A 188 -0.91 15.32 -5.88
C GLU A 188 0.57 15.58 -5.62
N PHE A 189 0.89 16.18 -4.48
CA PHE A 189 2.29 16.35 -4.08
C PHE A 189 2.97 14.99 -4.01
N GLY A 190 4.10 14.81 -4.69
CA GLY A 190 4.84 13.55 -4.66
C GLY A 190 4.20 12.38 -5.41
N TRP A 191 3.20 12.63 -6.28
CA TRP A 191 2.46 11.60 -7.04
C TRP A 191 3.35 10.53 -7.69
N TYR A 192 4.48 10.95 -8.25
CA TYR A 192 5.44 10.12 -8.97
C TYR A 192 6.10 9.00 -8.13
N LEU A 193 5.86 8.97 -6.82
CA LEU A 193 6.29 7.87 -5.96
C LEU A 193 5.45 6.60 -6.18
N LEU A 194 4.17 6.77 -6.51
CA LEU A 194 3.22 5.65 -6.62
C LEU A 194 2.50 5.60 -7.97
N ASP A 195 2.25 6.73 -8.62
CA ASP A 195 1.63 6.80 -9.94
C ASP A 195 2.71 6.94 -11.03
N LEU A 196 2.83 5.89 -11.85
CA LEU A 196 3.84 5.80 -12.90
C LEU A 196 3.31 6.18 -14.29
N ASP A 197 1.99 6.25 -14.46
CA ASP A 197 1.34 6.45 -15.76
C ASP A 197 0.47 7.71 -15.86
N ASP A 198 0.47 8.53 -14.81
CA ASP A 198 -0.13 9.87 -14.74
C ASP A 198 -1.67 9.82 -14.89
N ASP A 199 -2.30 8.89 -14.18
CA ASP A 199 -3.76 8.70 -14.15
C ASP A 199 -4.41 9.05 -12.80
N HIS A 200 -3.64 9.57 -11.84
CA HIS A 200 -4.05 9.91 -10.47
C HIS A 200 -4.44 8.69 -9.61
N ILE A 201 -4.01 7.50 -10.01
CA ILE A 201 -4.20 6.24 -9.30
C ILE A 201 -2.83 5.61 -9.09
N ALA A 202 -2.52 5.25 -7.86
CA ALA A 202 -1.29 4.54 -7.52
C ALA A 202 -1.22 3.17 -8.24
N GLU A 203 0.01 2.69 -8.47
CA GLU A 203 0.28 1.39 -9.08
C GLU A 203 0.57 0.30 -8.02
N GLY A 204 0.01 0.45 -6.81
CA GLY A 204 0.18 -0.48 -5.69
C GLY A 204 0.88 0.13 -4.48
N SER A 205 1.43 -0.74 -3.64
CA SER A 205 2.43 -0.44 -2.60
C SER A 205 3.85 -0.37 -3.18
N ASP A 206 4.82 0.11 -2.40
CA ASP A 206 6.24 0.15 -2.74
C ASP A 206 6.93 -1.19 -2.43
N PRO A 207 7.36 -1.97 -3.45
CA PRO A 207 7.98 -3.30 -3.28
C PRO A 207 9.37 -3.29 -2.63
N LEU A 208 9.84 -2.13 -2.19
CA LEU A 208 11.10 -1.96 -1.49
C LEU A 208 10.89 -1.46 -0.06
N ASN A 209 9.64 -1.30 0.37
CA ASN A 209 9.29 -0.74 1.66
C ASN A 209 8.03 -1.42 2.23
N TRP A 210 8.25 -2.27 3.24
CA TRP A 210 7.23 -3.08 3.91
C TRP A 210 6.04 -2.32 4.55
N ASP A 211 6.14 -1.00 4.62
CA ASP A 211 5.23 -0.03 5.23
C ASP A 211 5.26 1.22 4.35
N THR A 212 4.49 1.20 3.26
CA THR A 212 4.60 2.17 2.18
C THR A 212 4.27 3.59 2.63
N ASP A 213 3.25 3.75 3.47
CA ASP A 213 2.82 5.06 3.94
C ASP A 213 3.54 5.54 5.22
N GLY A 214 4.21 4.63 5.93
CA GLY A 214 5.05 4.91 7.10
C GLY A 214 4.31 4.84 8.43
N ASP A 215 3.09 4.31 8.45
CA ASP A 215 2.19 4.30 9.60
C ASP A 215 2.46 3.15 10.60
N TRP A 216 3.44 2.30 10.29
CA TRP A 216 3.89 1.11 11.02
C TRP A 216 2.93 -0.09 10.97
N LEU A 217 1.97 -0.11 10.07
CA LEU A 217 1.27 -1.31 9.60
C LEU A 217 2.05 -1.89 8.42
N VAL A 218 1.69 -3.10 8.02
CA VAL A 218 2.36 -3.82 6.95
C VAL A 218 1.41 -3.87 5.78
N ASP A 219 1.88 -3.50 4.59
CA ASP A 219 1.03 -3.32 3.41
C ASP A 219 0.18 -4.57 3.12
N TRP A 220 0.79 -5.77 3.17
CA TRP A 220 0.05 -7.03 3.00
C TRP A 220 -1.12 -7.20 3.96
N PHE A 221 -0.96 -6.82 5.23
CA PHE A 221 -2.01 -6.97 6.23
C PHE A 221 -3.17 -6.03 5.99
N GLU A 222 -2.88 -4.80 5.58
CA GLU A 222 -3.90 -3.80 5.29
C GLU A 222 -4.75 -4.22 4.09
N VAL A 223 -4.08 -4.60 2.99
CA VAL A 223 -4.75 -5.10 1.78
C VAL A 223 -5.58 -6.35 2.07
N LYS A 224 -5.09 -7.21 2.97
CA LYS A 224 -5.82 -8.42 3.36
C LYS A 224 -7.03 -8.13 4.25
N ASP A 225 -6.93 -7.20 5.19
CA ASP A 225 -8.03 -6.86 6.11
C ASP A 225 -9.23 -6.33 5.29
N ASP A 226 -8.96 -5.39 4.38
CA ASP A 226 -9.90 -4.86 3.39
C ASP A 226 -10.60 -5.96 2.56
N GLU A 227 -9.84 -6.97 2.15
CA GLU A 227 -10.38 -8.10 1.36
C GLU A 227 -11.23 -9.05 2.21
N GLU A 228 -10.94 -9.19 3.50
CA GLU A 228 -11.68 -10.06 4.43
C GLU A 228 -13.00 -9.43 4.90
N ASP A 229 -13.02 -8.12 5.16
CA ASP A 229 -14.19 -7.40 5.64
C ASP A 229 -15.06 -6.79 4.52
N GLY A 230 -14.47 -6.64 3.32
CA GLY A 230 -15.10 -6.13 2.12
C GLY A 230 -15.21 -4.60 2.08
N ILE A 231 -14.48 -3.88 2.93
CA ILE A 231 -14.40 -2.43 2.98
C ILE A 231 -13.01 -2.04 2.47
N ARG A 232 -12.88 -1.76 1.18
CA ARG A 232 -11.58 -1.34 0.66
C ARG A 232 -11.22 0.08 1.11
N GLY A 233 -10.06 0.22 1.73
CA GLY A 233 -9.40 1.46 2.09
C GLY A 233 -9.76 2.01 3.46
N ASP A 234 -10.30 1.20 4.38
CA ASP A 234 -10.39 1.57 5.79
C ASP A 234 -9.16 1.14 6.62
N SER A 235 -8.33 0.23 6.08
CA SER A 235 -6.87 0.17 6.24
C SER A 235 -6.24 0.32 4.85
N SER A 236 -5.10 0.99 4.67
CA SER A 236 -4.55 1.15 3.32
C SER A 236 -3.06 1.45 3.32
N PRO A 237 -2.28 0.75 2.47
CA PRO A 237 -0.82 0.92 2.39
C PRO A 237 -0.37 2.29 1.88
N ILE A 238 -1.30 3.15 1.48
CA ILE A 238 -0.98 4.47 0.92
C ILE A 238 -1.67 5.59 1.69
N ARG A 239 -2.27 5.33 2.86
CA ARG A 239 -3.09 6.31 3.59
C ARG A 239 -2.67 6.35 5.05
N TYR A 240 -1.57 7.07 5.31
CA TYR A 240 -0.97 7.13 6.65
C TYR A 240 -2.02 7.24 7.76
N ASP A 241 -2.17 6.17 8.51
CA ASP A 241 -3.04 6.10 9.66
C ASP A 241 -2.24 6.32 10.94
N SER A 242 -2.45 7.48 11.58
CA SER A 242 -1.70 7.82 12.79
C SER A 242 -1.75 6.68 13.81
N ARG A 243 -0.62 6.37 14.45
CA ARG A 243 -0.46 5.32 15.50
C ARG A 243 -1.34 5.50 16.76
N ASN A 244 -2.34 6.37 16.72
CA ASN A 244 -3.14 6.78 17.85
C ASN A 244 -3.99 5.59 18.36
N THR A 245 -3.55 5.02 19.48
CA THR A 245 -4.18 3.88 20.19
C THR A 245 -5.32 4.30 21.13
N SER A 246 -5.89 5.50 20.94
CA SER A 246 -6.89 6.08 21.84
C SER A 246 -8.30 5.52 21.66
#